data_AF-A0A928A8K6-F1
#
_entry.id   AF-A0A928A8K6-F1
#
_cell.length_a   1.000
_cell.length_b   1.000
_cell.length_c   1.000
_cell.angle_alpha   90.00
_cell.angle_beta   90.00
_cell.angle_gamma   90.00
#
_symmetry.space_group_name_H-M   'P 1'
#
loop_
_entity.id
_entity.type
_entity.pdbx_description
1 polymer ?
#
loop_
_entity_poly.entity_id
_entity_poly.type
_entity_poly.pdbx_seq_one_letter_code
_entity_poly.pdbx_strand_id
1 'polypeptide(L)'
;MENRTNKLIKFSEDEKYFILKQAIFKANNYYLTVKITPDGKEFTNEFAVLQEKERDGKLYFSRVNDPKTLGILLKYLDDRDDSER
;
A
#
# COMPACT_ATOMS: atom_id res chain seq x y z
N MET A 1 3.51 -15.46 3.82
CA MET A 1 3.02 -14.15 3.36
C MET A 1 3.08 -14.11 1.85
N GLU A 2 2.01 -13.70 1.18
CA GLU A 2 2.00 -13.62 -0.29
C GLU A 2 2.59 -12.27 -0.73
N ASN A 3 3.54 -12.27 -1.65
CA ASN A 3 4.08 -11.03 -2.21
C ASN A 3 3.02 -10.40 -3.13
N ARG A 4 2.57 -9.19 -2.77
CA ARG A 4 1.55 -8.44 -3.55
C ARG A 4 2.12 -7.20 -4.24
N THR A 5 3.45 -7.04 -4.23
CA THR A 5 4.12 -5.99 -4.99
C THR A 5 3.79 -6.15 -6.48
N ASN A 6 3.59 -5.05 -7.19
CA ASN A 6 3.16 -5.02 -8.58
C ASN A 6 1.78 -5.63 -8.86
N LYS A 7 0.96 -5.83 -7.83
CA LYS A 7 -0.44 -6.23 -7.99
C LYS A 7 -1.38 -5.04 -7.91
N LEU A 8 -2.51 -5.19 -8.60
CA LEU A 8 -3.64 -4.29 -8.54
C LEU A 8 -4.57 -4.70 -7.40
N ILE A 9 -5.03 -3.71 -6.66
CA ILE A 9 -6.07 -3.86 -5.63
C ILE A 9 -7.25 -2.97 -5.99
N LYS A 10 -8.44 -3.55 -5.91
CA LYS A 10 -9.70 -2.83 -6.02
C LYS A 10 -10.08 -2.36 -4.62
N PHE A 11 -10.02 -1.06 -4.37
CA PHE A 11 -10.40 -0.47 -3.08
C PHE A 11 -11.90 -0.20 -3.01
N SER A 12 -12.47 0.27 -4.11
CA SER A 12 -13.92 0.47 -4.30
C SER A 12 -14.28 0.23 -5.78
N GLU A 13 -15.54 0.44 -6.18
CA GLU A 13 -15.94 0.29 -7.60
C GLU A 13 -15.17 1.25 -8.52
N ASP A 14 -14.94 2.48 -8.06
CA ASP A 14 -14.29 3.55 -8.82
C ASP A 14 -12.80 3.74 -8.47
N GLU A 15 -12.32 3.15 -7.37
CA GLU A 15 -10.92 3.29 -6.97
C GLU A 15 -10.13 1.99 -7.09
N LYS A 16 -9.12 2.05 -7.95
CA LYS A 16 -8.11 1.02 -8.10
C LYS A 16 -6.75 1.59 -7.72
N TYR A 17 -5.95 0.76 -7.08
CA TYR A 17 -4.61 1.11 -6.63
C TYR A 17 -3.62 0.04 -7.09
N PHE A 18 -2.42 0.47 -7.45
CA PHE A 18 -1.31 -0.39 -7.77
C PHE A 18 -0.33 -0.40 -6.60
N ILE A 19 0.10 -1.58 -6.16
CA ILE A 19 1.02 -1.73 -5.03
C ILE A 19 2.45 -1.53 -5.52
N LEU A 20 3.09 -0.48 -5.02
CA LEU A 20 4.49 -0.15 -5.30
C LEU A 20 5.45 -0.88 -4.35
N LYS A 21 5.12 -0.88 -3.06
CA LYS A 21 5.95 -1.49 -2.02
C LYS A 21 5.04 -2.03 -0.90
N GLN A 22 5.55 -3.00 -0.16
CA GLN A 22 4.89 -3.58 1.00
C GLN A 22 5.80 -3.51 2.23
N ALA A 23 5.23 -3.29 3.41
CA ALA A 23 5.93 -3.28 4.68
C ALA A 23 5.11 -3.97 5.76
N ILE A 24 5.77 -4.56 6.74
CA ILE A 24 5.13 -5.14 7.93
C ILE A 24 5.48 -4.26 9.11
N PHE A 25 4.47 -3.74 9.80
CA PHE A 25 4.68 -2.94 11.00
C PHE A 25 3.70 -3.35 12.09
N LYS A 26 4.19 -3.61 13.31
CA LYS A 26 3.37 -4.09 14.45
C LYS A 26 2.42 -5.24 14.07
N ALA A 27 2.93 -6.26 13.38
CA ALA A 27 2.16 -7.42 12.88
C ALA A 27 1.01 -7.09 11.91
N ASN A 28 0.98 -5.90 11.33
CA ASN A 28 0.04 -5.50 10.30
C ASN A 28 0.76 -5.30 8.96
N ASN A 29 0.09 -5.66 7.87
CA ASN A 29 0.62 -5.46 6.52
C ASN A 29 0.20 -4.08 6.00
N TYR A 30 1.15 -3.36 5.46
CA TYR A 30 0.96 -2.04 4.86
C TYR A 30 1.47 -2.05 3.43
N TYR A 31 0.77 -1.31 2.57
CA TYR A 31 1.08 -1.21 1.16
C TYR A 31 1.18 0.24 0.77
N LEU A 32 2.33 0.62 0.20
CA LEU A 32 2.44 1.88 -0.53
C LEU A 32 1.84 1.67 -1.90
N THR A 33 0.87 2.51 -2.24
CA THR A 33 0.10 2.37 -3.45
C THR A 33 0.00 3.68 -4.19
N VAL A 34 -0.19 3.57 -5.50
CA VAL A 34 -0.54 4.70 -6.36
C VAL A 34 -1.89 4.41 -6.99
N LYS A 35 -2.77 5.39 -6.98
CA LYS A 35 -4.08 5.28 -7.62
C LYS A 35 -3.91 5.25 -9.13
N ILE A 36 -4.73 4.43 -9.77
CA ILE A 36 -4.82 4.36 -11.22
C ILE A 36 -6.20 4.80 -11.68
N THR A 37 -6.29 5.18 -12.94
CA THR A 37 -7.58 5.50 -13.57
C THR A 37 -8.55 4.31 -13.44
N PRO A 38 -9.87 4.54 -13.42
CA PRO A 38 -10.85 3.45 -13.33
C PRO A 38 -10.68 2.40 -14.44
N ASP A 39 -10.31 2.85 -15.65
CA ASP A 39 -9.92 2.01 -16.80
C ASP A 39 -8.61 1.21 -16.58
N GLY A 40 -7.82 1.55 -15.57
CA GLY A 40 -6.58 0.88 -15.20
C GLY A 40 -5.41 1.14 -16.15
N LYS A 41 -5.52 2.15 -17.01
CA LYS A 41 -4.54 2.44 -18.08
C LYS A 41 -3.42 3.37 -17.63
N GLU A 42 -3.70 4.25 -16.66
CA GLU A 42 -2.79 5.34 -16.28
C GLU A 42 -2.72 5.51 -14.76
N PHE A 43 -1.57 5.98 -14.26
CA PHE A 43 -1.37 6.34 -12.86
C PHE A 43 -1.80 7.81 -12.65
N THR A 44 -2.57 8.08 -11.59
CA THR A 44 -3.05 9.46 -11.31
C THR A 44 -2.07 10.28 -10.47
N ASN A 45 -0.88 9.74 -10.17
CA ASN A 45 0.10 10.30 -9.22
C ASN A 45 -0.44 10.53 -7.79
N GLU A 46 -1.61 10.00 -7.46
CA GLU A 46 -2.15 10.03 -6.09
C GLU A 46 -1.63 8.83 -5.31
N PHE A 47 -0.76 9.08 -4.33
CA PHE A 47 -0.20 8.03 -3.48
C PHE A 47 -1.03 7.84 -2.21
N ALA A 48 -1.21 6.59 -1.80
CA ALA A 48 -1.88 6.23 -0.57
C ALA A 48 -1.19 5.06 0.10
N VAL A 49 -1.15 5.08 1.44
CA VAL A 49 -0.74 3.92 2.23
C VAL A 49 -1.99 3.21 2.71
N LEU A 50 -2.10 1.91 2.41
CA LEU A 50 -3.21 1.08 2.81
C LEU A 50 -2.76 0.02 3.80
N GLN A 51 -3.54 -0.17 4.85
CA GLN A 51 -3.38 -1.25 5.82
C GLN A 51 -4.28 -2.41 5.43
N GLU A 52 -3.73 -3.62 5.39
CA GLU A 52 -4.50 -4.86 5.34
C GLU A 52 -5.18 -5.12 6.68
N LYS A 53 -6.47 -5.43 6.65
CA LYS A 53 -7.23 -5.87 7.81
C LYS A 53 -8.01 -7.12 7.44
N GLU A 54 -7.85 -8.18 8.20
CA GLU A 54 -8.72 -9.33 8.10
C GLU A 54 -9.93 -9.12 9.02
N ARG A 55 -11.13 -9.25 8.47
CA ARG A 55 -12.38 -9.18 9.22
C ARG A 55 -13.32 -10.27 8.69
N ASP A 56 -13.83 -11.13 9.57
CA ASP A 56 -14.75 -12.21 9.18
C ASP A 56 -14.19 -13.12 8.07
N GLY A 57 -12.87 -13.39 8.08
CA GLY A 57 -12.18 -14.20 7.07
C GLY A 57 -12.05 -13.53 5.69
N LYS A 58 -12.44 -12.25 5.57
CA LYS A 58 -12.29 -11.44 4.36
C LYS A 58 -11.21 -10.40 4.57
N LEU A 59 -10.39 -10.19 3.54
CA LEU A 59 -9.38 -9.15 3.53
C LEU A 59 -10.00 -7.81 3.11
N TYR A 60 -9.76 -6.80 3.94
CA TYR A 60 -10.16 -5.42 3.73
C TYR A 60 -8.93 -4.54 3.71
N PHE A 61 -9.01 -3.43 2.98
CA PHE A 61 -7.98 -2.41 2.96
C PHE A 61 -8.52 -1.14 3.61
N SER A 62 -7.71 -0.50 4.44
CA SER A 62 -8.06 0.75 5.12
C SER A 62 -6.97 1.78 4.87
N ARG A 63 -7.35 3.01 4.48
CA ARG A 63 -6.38 4.08 4.26
C ARG A 63 -5.79 4.55 5.57
N VAL A 64 -4.46 4.60 5.64
CA VAL A 64 -3.72 5.13 6.79
C VAL A 64 -3.59 6.64 6.60
N ASN A 65 -4.30 7.41 7.42
CA ASN A 65 -4.24 8.88 7.39
C ASN A 65 -3.44 9.47 8.58
N ASP A 66 -2.96 8.63 9.50
CA ASP A 66 -2.19 9.08 10.65
C ASP A 66 -0.77 9.52 10.21
N PRO A 67 -0.39 10.79 10.38
CA PRO A 67 0.86 11.32 9.84
C PRO A 67 2.11 10.72 10.52
N LYS A 68 2.02 10.33 11.80
CA LYS A 68 3.13 9.67 12.49
C LYS A 68 3.39 8.29 11.92
N THR A 69 2.32 7.51 11.73
CA THR A 69 2.37 6.17 11.14
C THR A 69 2.84 6.25 9.69
N LEU A 70 2.32 7.18 8.90
CA LEU A 70 2.80 7.44 7.54
C LEU A 70 4.29 7.78 7.51
N GLY A 71 4.77 8.66 8.38
CA GLY A 71 6.19 9.03 8.42
C GLY A 71 7.10 7.83 8.72
N ILE A 72 6.68 6.94 9.63
CA ILE A 72 7.44 5.71 9.92
C ILE A 72 7.37 4.77 8.71
N LEU A 73 6.19 4.49 8.18
CA LEU A 73 6.02 3.58 7.06
C LEU A 73 6.79 4.07 5.83
N LEU A 74 6.71 5.35 5.51
CA LEU A 74 7.45 5.95 4.41
C LEU A 74 8.95 5.85 4.61
N LYS A 75 9.49 5.97 5.83
CA LYS A 75 10.92 5.68 6.09
C LYS A 75 11.26 4.22 5.82
N TYR A 76 10.46 3.28 6.32
CA TYR A 76 10.67 1.85 6.05
C TYR A 76 10.57 1.49 4.56
N LEU A 77 9.72 2.20 3.82
CA LEU A 77 9.49 2.01 2.40
C LEU A 77 10.50 2.79 1.54
N ASP A 78 11.08 3.88 2.06
CA ASP A 78 12.12 4.68 1.42
C ASP A 78 13.52 4.17 1.74
N ASP A 79 13.68 3.21 2.66
CA ASP A 79 14.89 2.42 2.85
C ASP A 79 15.22 1.75 1.49
N ARG A 80 15.91 2.54 0.67
CA ARG A 80 16.85 2.10 -0.33
C ARG A 80 17.70 1.11 0.41
N ASP A 81 17.87 -0.04 -0.21
CA ASP A 81 18.91 -0.98 0.13
C ASP A 81 20.24 -0.20 0.21
N ASP A 82 20.57 0.37 1.37
CA ASP A 82 21.87 0.96 1.70
C ASP A 82 22.81 -0.19 2.13
N SER A 83 22.57 -1.40 1.60
CA SER A 83 23.46 -2.56 1.67
C SER A 83 24.66 -2.40 0.71
N GLU A 84 24.97 -1.18 0.27
CA GLU A 84 26.24 -0.82 -0.35
C GLU A 84 27.00 0.15 0.58
N ARG A 85 27.51 -0.39 1.69
CA ARG A 85 28.61 0.23 2.45
C ARG A 85 29.68 -0.77 2.79
#